data_AF-A0A2H6K5W1-F1
#
_entry.id   AF-A0A2H6K5W1-F1
#
_cell.length_a   1.000
_cell.length_b   1.000
_cell.length_c   1.000
_cell.angle_alpha   90.00
_cell.angle_beta   90.00
_cell.angle_gamma   90.00
#
_symmetry.space_group_name_H-M   'P 1'
#
loop_
_entity.id
_entity.type
_entity.pdbx_description
1 polymer ?
#
loop_
_entity_poly.entity_id
_entity_poly.type
_entity_poly.pdbx_seq_one_letter_code
_entity_poly.pdbx_strand_id
1 'polypeptide(L)'
;MGQRKCWEIKTDCLMRDRARENAGCPAYREGRSCWEVDWREVIRFLPASQQEYWYSHMHKCFSCAVYRVHPEEMQARVDEVKSFYLDD
;
A
#
# COMPACT_ATOMS: atom_id res chain seq x y z
N MET A 1 -14.68 18.98 1.10
CA MET A 1 -14.51 17.89 2.08
C MET A 1 -13.34 17.04 1.60
N GLY A 2 -12.31 16.85 2.42
CA GLY A 2 -11.16 16.02 2.03
C GLY A 2 -11.52 14.54 2.01
N GLN A 3 -10.97 13.79 1.06
CA GLN A 3 -11.13 12.34 1.02
C GLN A 3 -10.40 11.71 2.21
N ARG A 4 -11.08 10.79 2.92
CA ARG A 4 -10.47 10.03 4.02
C ARG A 4 -9.27 9.25 3.51
N LYS A 5 -8.16 9.28 4.25
CA LYS A 5 -6.95 8.52 3.95
C LYS A 5 -7.09 7.05 4.31
N CYS A 6 -6.24 6.20 3.74
CA CYS A 6 -6.34 4.74 3.91
C CYS A 6 -6.32 4.31 5.39
N TRP A 7 -5.53 4.98 6.23
CA TRP A 7 -5.46 4.71 7.67
C TRP A 7 -6.68 5.18 8.45
N GLU A 8 -7.53 6.05 7.88
CA GLU A 8 -8.81 6.46 8.46
C GLU A 8 -9.94 5.49 8.08
N ILE A 9 -9.87 4.93 6.86
CA ILE A 9 -10.81 3.92 6.35
C ILE A 9 -10.57 2.56 7.00
N LYS A 10 -9.31 2.11 7.07
CA LYS A 10 -8.92 0.84 7.68
C LYS A 10 -8.84 1.01 9.21
N THR A 11 -9.87 0.54 9.92
CA THR A 11 -10.01 0.69 11.38
C THR A 11 -8.93 0.00 12.20
N ASP A 12 -8.33 -1.05 11.65
CA ASP A 12 -7.23 -1.85 12.21
C ASP A 12 -5.85 -1.46 11.64
N CYS A 13 -5.70 -0.24 11.11
CA CYS A 13 -4.41 0.21 10.58
C CYS A 13 -3.37 0.39 11.71
N LEU A 14 -2.34 -0.46 11.71
CA LEU A 14 -1.24 -0.42 12.69
C LEU A 14 -0.45 0.90 12.74
N MET A 15 -0.60 1.75 11.73
CA MET A 15 0.11 3.03 11.60
C MET A 15 -0.70 4.23 12.10
N ARG A 16 -2.02 4.10 12.32
CA ARG A 16 -2.95 5.23 12.55
C ARG A 16 -2.46 6.22 13.62
N ASP A 17 -1.85 5.72 14.70
CA ASP A 17 -1.42 6.51 15.86
C ASP A 17 0.11 6.62 15.99
N ARG A 18 0.85 6.31 14.92
CA ARG A 18 2.32 6.36 14.92
C ARG A 18 2.83 7.64 14.26
N ALA A 19 4.00 8.12 14.68
CA ALA A 19 4.70 9.20 13.98
C ALA A 19 5.04 8.75 12.55
N ARG A 20 4.87 9.66 11.57
CA ARG A 20 5.09 9.35 10.15
C ARG A 20 6.55 9.10 9.80
N GLU A 21 7.47 9.84 10.42
CA GLU A 21 8.89 9.91 10.07
C GLU A 21 9.59 8.53 10.03
N ASN A 22 9.10 7.56 10.81
CA ASN A 22 9.64 6.18 10.87
C ASN A 22 8.56 5.10 10.71
N ALA A 23 7.44 5.44 10.09
CA ALA A 23 6.37 4.48 9.89
C ALA A 23 6.80 3.37 8.92
N GLY A 24 6.49 2.12 9.27
CA GLY A 24 6.81 0.96 8.41
C GLY A 24 6.03 0.93 7.10
N CYS A 25 4.94 1.70 6.98
CA CYS A 25 4.18 1.85 5.74
C CYS A 25 4.69 3.04 4.92
N PRO A 26 5.22 2.83 3.69
CA PRO A 26 5.70 3.89 2.81
C PRO A 26 4.64 4.95 2.53
N ALA A 27 3.41 4.51 2.22
CA ALA A 27 2.29 5.42 1.96
C ALA A 27 1.99 6.32 3.16
N TYR A 28 1.93 5.75 4.38
CA TYR A 28 1.67 6.52 5.60
C TYR A 28 2.80 7.52 5.89
N ARG A 29 4.06 7.12 5.69
CA ARG A 29 5.22 8.00 5.85
C ARG A 29 5.14 9.22 4.93
N GLU A 30 4.69 9.03 3.70
CA GLU A 30 4.46 10.11 2.72
C GLU A 30 3.16 10.89 2.94
N GLY A 31 2.32 10.51 3.89
CA GLY A 31 0.99 11.11 4.07
C GLY A 31 0.02 10.81 2.93
N ARG A 32 0.28 9.71 2.20
CA ARG A 32 -0.50 9.24 1.06
C ARG A 32 -1.25 7.96 1.42
N SER A 33 -2.40 7.79 0.81
CA SER A 33 -3.15 6.54 0.84
C SER A 33 -2.46 5.49 -0.02
N CYS A 34 -2.70 4.21 0.28
CA CYS A 34 -2.09 3.11 -0.47
C CYS A 34 -2.51 3.08 -1.95
N TRP A 35 -3.65 3.65 -2.34
CA TRP A 35 -4.02 3.76 -3.77
C TRP A 35 -3.31 4.92 -4.49
N GLU A 36 -2.77 5.89 -3.74
CA GLU A 36 -2.07 7.06 -4.28
C GLU A 36 -0.59 6.77 -4.56
N VAL A 37 -0.04 5.67 -4.05
CA VAL A 37 1.39 5.33 -4.14
C VAL A 37 1.69 4.44 -5.33
N ASP A 38 2.79 4.74 -6.02
CA ASP A 38 3.42 3.84 -6.97
C ASP A 38 4.17 2.75 -6.20
N TRP A 39 3.50 1.62 -5.97
CA TRP A 39 4.07 0.52 -5.20
C TRP A 39 5.23 -0.16 -5.93
N ARG A 40 5.24 -0.14 -7.26
CA ARG A 40 6.34 -0.73 -8.03
C ARG A 40 7.63 0.03 -7.75
N GLU A 41 7.62 1.35 -7.93
CA GLU A 41 8.79 2.18 -7.65
C GLU A 41 9.20 2.09 -6.19
N VAL A 42 8.24 2.14 -5.26
CA VAL A 42 8.55 1.99 -3.83
C VAL A 42 9.23 0.66 -3.54
N ILE A 43 8.65 -0.46 -3.99
CA ILE A 43 9.15 -1.81 -3.68
C ILE A 43 10.53 -2.03 -4.31
N ARG A 44 10.75 -1.58 -5.56
CA ARG A 44 12.01 -1.77 -6.30
C ARG A 44 13.25 -1.28 -5.53
N PHE A 45 13.11 -0.21 -4.73
CA PHE A 45 14.22 0.37 -3.97
C PHE A 45 14.33 -0.16 -2.53
N LEU A 46 13.48 -1.10 -2.11
CA LEU A 46 13.55 -1.71 -0.79
C LEU A 46 14.55 -2.89 -0.74
N PRO A 47 15.09 -3.24 0.44
CA PRO A 47 15.83 -4.48 0.63
C PRO A 47 14.98 -5.71 0.29
N ALA A 48 15.60 -6.78 -0.23
CA ALA A 48 14.90 -7.99 -0.72
C ALA A 48 13.85 -8.55 0.27
N SER A 49 14.17 -8.61 1.57
CA SER A 49 13.25 -9.08 2.60
C SER A 49 11.99 -8.21 2.76
N GLN A 50 12.11 -6.89 2.53
CA GLN A 50 10.98 -5.98 2.52
C GLN A 50 10.21 -6.06 1.20
N GLN A 51 10.89 -6.33 0.07
CA GLN A 51 10.23 -6.52 -1.21
C GLN A 51 9.25 -7.69 -1.13
N GLU A 52 9.71 -8.87 -0.69
CA GLU A 52 8.88 -10.06 -0.54
C GLU A 52 7.67 -9.80 0.38
N TYR A 53 7.90 -9.11 1.49
CA TYR A 53 6.82 -8.69 2.39
C TYR A 53 5.76 -7.85 1.66
N TRP A 54 6.17 -6.82 0.91
CA TRP A 54 5.24 -5.93 0.23
C TRP A 54 4.53 -6.60 -0.95
N TYR A 55 5.21 -7.47 -1.72
CA TYR A 55 4.57 -8.31 -2.72
C TYR A 55 3.47 -9.16 -2.09
N SER A 56 3.81 -9.94 -1.05
CA SER A 56 2.83 -10.78 -0.33
C SER A 56 1.68 -9.95 0.26
N HIS A 57 1.98 -8.75 0.77
CA HIS A 57 0.99 -7.84 1.33
C HIS A 57 0.01 -7.34 0.26
N MET A 58 0.51 -6.87 -0.88
CA MET A 58 -0.30 -6.33 -1.98
C MET A 58 -1.20 -7.41 -2.60
N HIS A 59 -0.77 -8.68 -2.63
CA HIS A 59 -1.60 -9.79 -3.09
C HIS A 59 -2.81 -10.08 -2.19
N LYS A 60 -2.80 -9.64 -0.93
CA LYS A 60 -3.89 -9.88 0.04
C LYS A 60 -4.90 -8.72 0.10
N CYS A 61 -4.74 -7.69 -0.73
CA CYS A 61 -5.54 -6.47 -0.68
C CYS A 61 -7.04 -6.66 -0.94
N PHE A 62 -7.48 -7.73 -1.62
CA PHE A 62 -8.89 -7.95 -1.97
C PHE A 62 -9.84 -8.00 -0.76
N SER A 63 -9.33 -8.34 0.43
CA SER A 63 -10.10 -8.35 1.68
C SER A 63 -10.05 -7.03 2.46
N CYS A 64 -9.24 -6.06 2.01
CA CYS A 64 -9.03 -4.81 2.72
C CYS A 64 -10.24 -3.87 2.59
N ALA A 65 -10.60 -3.19 3.70
CA ALA A 65 -11.64 -2.16 3.68
C ALA A 65 -11.35 -1.02 2.69
N VAL A 66 -10.07 -0.67 2.52
CA VAL A 66 -9.65 0.36 1.55
C VAL A 66 -9.89 -0.07 0.12
N TYR A 67 -9.56 -1.33 -0.21
CA TYR A 67 -9.81 -1.89 -1.54
C TYR A 67 -11.30 -1.86 -1.88
N ARG A 68 -12.19 -2.15 -0.92
CA ARG A 68 -13.65 -2.07 -1.15
C ARG A 68 -14.17 -0.67 -1.44
N VAL A 69 -13.49 0.37 -0.95
CA VAL A 69 -13.86 1.78 -1.20
C VAL A 69 -13.21 2.33 -2.47
N HIS A 70 -12.01 1.83 -2.80
CA HIS A 70 -11.19 2.25 -3.95
C HIS A 70 -10.83 1.06 -4.85
N PRO A 71 -11.80 0.32 -5.40
CA PRO A 71 -11.53 -0.95 -6.07
C PRO A 71 -10.74 -0.77 -7.35
N GLU A 72 -11.06 0.24 -8.17
CA GLU A 72 -10.37 0.49 -9.45
C GLU A 72 -8.92 0.93 -9.22
N GLU A 73 -8.71 1.91 -8.34
CA GLU A 73 -7.37 2.42 -8.07
C GLU A 73 -6.49 1.34 -7.41
N MET A 74 -7.04 0.59 -6.45
CA MET A 74 -6.30 -0.48 -5.80
C MET A 74 -6.03 -1.67 -6.72
N GLN A 75 -6.98 -2.05 -7.59
CA GLN A 75 -6.76 -3.11 -8.57
C GLN A 75 -5.61 -2.76 -9.51
N ALA A 76 -5.57 -1.53 -10.03
CA ALA A 76 -4.46 -1.06 -10.85
C ALA A 76 -3.10 -1.16 -10.14
N ARG A 77 -3.03 -0.80 -8.85
CA ARG A 77 -1.79 -0.94 -8.05
C ARG A 77 -1.39 -2.39 -7.81
N VAL A 78 -2.36 -3.26 -7.58
CA VAL A 78 -2.09 -4.69 -7.37
C VAL A 78 -1.59 -5.32 -8.67
N ASP A 79 -2.18 -4.98 -9.81
CA ASP A 79 -1.79 -5.52 -11.11
C ASP A 79 -0.41 -5.03 -11.55
N GLU A 80 -0.09 -3.76 -11.29
CA GLU A 80 1.24 -3.18 -11.52
C GLU A 80 2.34 -3.92 -10.74
N VAL A 81 2.08 -4.26 -9.48
CA VAL A 81 3.00 -5.02 -8.63
C VAL A 81 3.14 -6.47 -9.12
N LYS A 82 2.03 -7.10 -9.55
CA LYS A 82 2.01 -8.48 -10.07
C LYS A 82 2.77 -8.62 -11.38
N SER A 83 2.61 -7.70 -12.32
CA SER A 83 3.30 -7.78 -13.61
C SER A 83 4.81 -7.71 -13.43
N PHE A 84 5.28 -6.85 -12.52
CA PHE A 84 6.71 -6.70 -12.27
C PHE A 84 7.34 -7.94 -11.61
N TYR A 85 6.65 -8.59 -10.66
CA TYR A 85 7.20 -9.77 -9.98
C TYR A 85 7.23 -11.04 -10.85
N LEU A 86 6.41 -11.11 -11.89
CA LEU A 86 6.38 -12.26 -12.81
C LEU A 86 7.39 -12.12 -13.97
N ASP A 87 7.99 -10.94 -14.12
CA ASP A 87 8.99 -10.64 -15.17
C ASP A 87 10.45 -10.82 -14.69
N ASP A 88 10.67 -11.14 -13.40
CA ASP A 88 11.98 -11.50 -12.79
C ASP A 88 12.08 -13.02 -12.53
#